data_AF-A0A7V4G6L8-F1
#
_entry.id   AF-A0A7V4G6L8-F1
#
_cell.length_a   1.000
_cell.length_b   1.000
_cell.length_c   1.000
_cell.angle_alpha   90.00
_cell.angle_beta   90.00
_cell.angle_gamma   90.00
#
_symmetry.space_group_name_H-M   'P 1'
#
loop_
_entity.id
_entity.type
_entity.pdbx_description
1 polymer ?
#
loop_
_entity_poly.entity_id
_entity_poly.type
_entity_poly.pdbx_seq_one_letter_code
_entity_poly.pdbx_strand_id
1 'polypeptide(L)'
;MRPAIKAFLLSALVFPGLGQLYKRERRKGVLLILAANLLLGLVLLAGLFLLAGELEEITAPLTVKLLQEAVLRVLTQPLFLVPFALFVALWGYAAADALMARVPAEENL
;
A
#
# COMPACT_ATOMS: atom_id res chain seq x y z
N MET A 1 22.47 -11.38 8.28
CA MET A 1 21.21 -11.73 7.58
C MET A 1 21.45 -11.88 6.09
N ARG A 2 20.85 -12.89 5.45
CA ARG A 2 20.95 -13.10 3.99
C ARG A 2 20.39 -11.87 3.25
N PRO A 3 21.02 -11.38 2.17
CA PRO A 3 20.57 -10.17 1.48
C PRO A 3 19.13 -10.26 0.94
N ALA A 4 18.67 -11.47 0.58
CA ALA A 4 17.28 -11.72 0.20
C ALA A 4 16.28 -11.44 1.33
N ILE A 5 16.63 -11.72 2.59
CA ILE A 5 15.76 -11.43 3.74
C ILE A 5 15.72 -9.93 4.00
N LYS A 6 16.84 -9.22 3.86
CA LYS A 6 16.86 -7.75 3.97
C LYS A 6 15.96 -7.11 2.91
N ALA A 7 16.07 -7.56 1.66
CA ALA A 7 15.23 -7.09 0.57
C ALA A 7 13.73 -7.36 0.82
N PHE A 8 13.40 -8.57 1.27
CA PHE A 8 12.04 -8.92 1.68
C PHE A 8 11.52 -7.97 2.76
N LEU A 9 12.28 -7.75 3.83
CA LEU A 9 11.85 -6.89 4.94
C LEU A 9 11.68 -5.43 4.50
N LEU A 10 12.53 -4.93 3.60
CA LEU A 10 12.37 -3.59 3.02
C LEU A 10 11.04 -3.48 2.27
N SER A 11 10.71 -4.45 1.41
CA SER A 11 9.44 -4.43 0.68
C SER A 11 8.23 -4.73 1.56
N ALA A 12 8.37 -5.59 2.57
CA ALA A 12 7.26 -6.04 3.41
C ALA A 12 6.90 -5.02 4.51
N LEU A 13 7.89 -4.44 5.19
CA LEU A 13 7.68 -3.64 6.39
C LEU A 13 7.86 -2.14 6.18
N VAL A 14 8.58 -1.72 5.13
CA VAL A 14 8.85 -0.30 4.88
C VAL A 14 7.99 0.20 3.74
N PHE A 15 8.23 -0.27 2.51
CA PHE A 15 7.44 0.15 1.36
C PHE A 15 7.64 -0.81 0.17
N PRO A 16 6.58 -1.16 -0.58
CA PRO A 16 6.69 -2.03 -1.74
C PRO A 16 7.63 -1.46 -2.80
N GLY A 17 8.54 -2.30 -3.29
CA GLY A 17 9.54 -1.92 -4.31
C GLY A 17 10.93 -1.59 -3.76
N LEU A 18 11.07 -1.35 -2.45
CA LEU A 18 12.38 -1.04 -1.84
C LEU A 18 13.34 -2.24 -1.86
N GLY A 19 12.84 -3.46 -1.70
CA GLY A 19 13.64 -4.68 -1.81
C GLY A 19 14.24 -4.85 -3.21
N GLN A 20 13.50 -4.48 -4.25
CA GLN A 20 13.96 -4.50 -5.64
C GLN A 20 15.01 -3.41 -5.87
N LEU A 21 14.83 -2.21 -5.33
CA LEU A 21 15.86 -1.17 -5.38
C LEU A 21 17.15 -1.60 -4.66
N TYR A 22 17.03 -2.26 -3.50
CA TYR A 22 18.17 -2.82 -2.77
C TYR A 22 18.94 -3.85 -3.62
N LYS A 23 18.24 -4.66 -4.42
CA LYS A 23 18.84 -5.63 -5.35
C LYS A 23 19.32 -5.01 -6.68
N ARG A 24 19.33 -3.69 -6.81
CA ARG A 24 19.67 -2.94 -8.04
C ARG A 24 18.71 -3.17 -9.21
N GLU A 25 17.53 -3.74 -8.98
CA GLU A 25 16.44 -3.88 -9.97
C GLU A 25 15.65 -2.57 -10.11
N ARG A 26 16.35 -1.48 -10.50
CA ARG A 26 15.84 -0.11 -10.43
C ARG A 26 14.50 0.09 -11.14
N ARG A 27 14.38 -0.39 -12.39
CA ARG A 27 13.15 -0.25 -13.18
C ARG A 27 11.94 -0.86 -12.47
N LYS A 28 12.11 -2.07 -11.93
CA LYS A 28 11.04 -2.81 -11.24
C LYS A 28 10.69 -2.15 -9.90
N GLY A 29 11.70 -1.77 -9.12
CA GLY A 29 11.50 -1.06 -7.86
C GLY A 29 10.76 0.26 -8.03
N VAL A 30 11.16 1.09 -9.01
CA VAL A 30 10.48 2.36 -9.31
C VAL A 30 9.02 2.13 -9.76
N LEU A 31 8.77 1.15 -10.64
CA LEU A 31 7.41 0.83 -11.07
C LEU A 31 6.52 0.40 -9.90
N LEU A 32 7.03 -0.45 -8.99
CA LEU A 32 6.31 -0.88 -7.80
C LEU A 32 6.02 0.29 -6.86
N ILE A 33 6.98 1.18 -6.65
CA ILE A 33 6.81 2.37 -5.80
C ILE A 33 5.74 3.30 -6.39
N LEU A 34 5.79 3.58 -7.69
CA LEU A 34 4.82 4.46 -8.35
C LEU A 34 3.41 3.86 -8.31
N ALA A 35 3.29 2.56 -8.62
CA ALA A 35 2.01 1.86 -8.56
C ALA A 35 1.42 1.85 -7.14
N ALA A 36 2.26 1.62 -6.12
CA ALA A 36 1.84 1.65 -4.72
C ALA A 36 1.40 3.05 -4.27
N ASN A 37 2.13 4.10 -4.65
CA ASN A 37 1.72 5.49 -4.36
C ASN A 37 0.42 5.86 -5.04
N LEU A 38 0.24 5.46 -6.31
CA LEU A 38 -1.01 5.70 -7.03
C LEU A 38 -2.19 5.02 -6.34
N LEU A 39 -2.06 3.73 -6.00
CA LEU A 39 -3.11 2.99 -5.31
C LEU A 39 -3.39 3.56 -3.91
N LEU A 40 -2.36 3.92 -3.15
CA LEU A 40 -2.52 4.57 -1.85
C LEU A 40 -3.26 5.91 -1.99
N GLY A 41 -2.88 6.72 -2.98
CA GLY A 41 -3.57 7.97 -3.30
C GLY A 41 -5.05 7.75 -3.63
N LEU A 42 -5.38 6.71 -4.40
CA LEU A 42 -6.77 6.35 -4.70
C LEU A 42 -7.52 5.89 -3.45
N VAL A 43 -6.92 5.08 -2.58
CA VAL A 43 -7.52 4.65 -1.31
C VAL A 43 -7.83 5.86 -0.42
N LEU A 44 -6.88 6.78 -0.27
CA LEU A 44 -7.06 7.99 0.52
C LEU A 44 -8.13 8.90 -0.07
N LEU A 45 -8.11 9.11 -1.39
CA LEU A 45 -9.09 9.94 -2.08
C LEU A 45 -10.50 9.35 -1.95
N ALA A 46 -10.67 8.05 -2.20
CA ALA A 46 -11.95 7.37 -2.05
C ALA A 46 -12.43 7.42 -0.60
N GLY A 47 -11.55 7.14 0.37
CA GLY A 47 -11.87 7.18 1.79
C GLY A 47 -12.31 8.57 2.25
N LEU A 48 -11.58 9.62 1.85
CA LEU A 48 -11.94 11.00 2.18
C LEU A 48 -13.24 11.43 1.52
N PHE A 49 -13.44 11.10 0.25
CA PHE A 49 -14.66 11.45 -0.48
C PHE A 49 -15.90 10.79 0.14
N LEU A 50 -15.83 9.49 0.42
CA LEU A 50 -16.92 8.75 1.05
C LEU A 50 -17.18 9.22 2.48
N LEU A 51 -16.13 9.45 3.27
CA LEU A 51 -16.27 9.94 4.63
C LEU A 51 -16.88 11.34 4.66
N ALA A 52 -16.47 12.23 3.75
CA ALA A 52 -17.06 13.56 3.62
C ALA A 52 -18.57 13.46 3.34
N GLY A 53 -18.98 12.58 2.43
CA GLY A 53 -20.40 12.33 2.17
C GLY A 53 -21.18 11.87 3.41
N GLU A 54 -20.66 10.89 4.15
CA GLU A 54 -21.32 10.42 5.39
C GLU A 54 -21.39 11.52 6.46
N LEU A 55 -20.38 12.39 6.55
CA LEU A 55 -20.36 13.49 7.52
C LEU A 55 -21.31 14.63 7.16
N GLU A 56 -21.54 14.90 5.87
CA GLU A 56 -22.51 15.92 5.40
C GLU A 56 -23.95 15.53 5.74
N GLU A 57 -24.27 14.24 5.79
CA GLU A 57 -25.61 13.75 6.17
C GLU A 57 -25.91 13.86 7.67
N ILE A 58 -24.89 14.08 8.51
CA ILE A 58 -25.06 14.17 9.96
C ILE A 58 -25.56 15.57 10.34
N THR A 59 -26.84 15.66 10.64
CA THR A 59 -27.47 16.90 11.13
C THR A 59 -27.38 17.09 12.65
N ALA A 60 -26.93 16.06 13.38
CA ALA A 60 -26.74 16.08 14.83
C ALA A 60 -25.30 16.53 15.19
N PRO A 61 -25.03 16.91 16.45
CA PRO A 61 -23.66 17.14 16.89
C PRO A 61 -22.79 15.90 16.65
N LEU A 62 -21.61 16.11 16.05
CA LEU A 62 -20.70 15.02 15.75
C LEU A 62 -20.23 14.35 17.05
N THR A 63 -20.55 13.08 17.20
CA THR A 63 -20.08 12.25 18.33
C THR A 63 -19.08 11.21 17.83
N VAL A 64 -18.23 10.71 18.74
CA VAL A 64 -17.26 9.63 18.42
C VAL A 64 -17.97 8.41 17.85
N LYS A 65 -19.16 8.07 18.36
CA LYS A 65 -19.94 6.93 17.89
C LYS A 65 -20.40 7.12 16.44
N LEU A 66 -20.92 8.30 16.10
CA LEU A 66 -21.33 8.62 14.72
C LEU A 66 -20.13 8.59 13.77
N LEU A 67 -18.98 9.11 14.19
CA LEU A 67 -17.76 9.06 13.40
C LEU A 67 -17.30 7.61 13.15
N GLN A 68 -17.38 6.74 14.17
CA GLN A 68 -17.06 5.31 14.02
C GLN A 68 -18.01 4.62 13.03
N GLU A 69 -19.30 4.89 13.12
CA GLU A 69 -20.30 4.34 12.20
C GLU A 69 -20.05 4.80 10.75
N ALA A 70 -19.77 6.09 10.55
CA ALA A 70 -19.41 6.63 9.23
C ALA A 70 -18.15 5.97 8.66
N VAL A 71 -17.09 5.82 9.47
CA VAL A 71 -15.87 5.12 9.04
C VAL A 71 -16.15 3.67 8.67
N LEU A 72 -16.92 2.93 9.48
CA LEU A 72 -17.27 1.55 9.19
C LEU A 72 -18.03 1.41 7.86
N ARG A 73 -18.93 2.36 7.56
CA ARG A 73 -19.62 2.40 6.26
C ARG A 73 -18.63 2.58 5.12
N VAL A 74 -17.73 3.57 5.20
CA VAL A 74 -16.67 3.79 4.20
C VAL A 74 -15.85 2.52 3.94
N LEU A 75 -15.47 1.80 5.00
CA LEU A 75 -14.68 0.57 4.90
C LEU A 75 -15.42 -0.58 4.21
N THR A 76 -16.74 -0.51 4.07
CA THR A 76 -17.55 -1.51 3.33
C THR A 76 -17.86 -1.10 1.90
N GLN A 77 -17.55 0.13 1.51
CA GLN A 77 -17.86 0.62 0.17
C GLN A 77 -16.90 0.00 -0.86
N PRO A 78 -17.42 -0.53 -1.99
CA PRO A 78 -16.59 -1.07 -3.06
C PRO A 78 -15.56 -0.07 -3.59
N LEU A 79 -15.92 1.21 -3.65
CA LEU A 79 -15.05 2.29 -4.10
C LEU A 79 -13.80 2.45 -3.22
N PHE A 80 -13.88 2.10 -1.92
CA PHE A 80 -12.73 2.03 -1.02
C PHE A 80 -12.05 0.65 -1.08
N LEU A 81 -12.83 -0.42 -1.03
CA LEU A 81 -12.32 -1.79 -0.92
C LEU A 81 -11.51 -2.25 -2.14
N VAL A 82 -11.94 -1.91 -3.36
CA VAL A 82 -11.25 -2.33 -4.59
C VAL A 82 -9.82 -1.78 -4.67
N PRO A 83 -9.58 -0.44 -4.59
CA PRO A 83 -8.21 0.07 -4.62
C PRO A 83 -7.39 -0.37 -3.41
N PHE A 84 -8.02 -0.55 -2.23
CA PHE A 84 -7.34 -1.06 -1.04
C PHE A 84 -6.88 -2.51 -1.22
N ALA A 85 -7.74 -3.40 -1.75
CA ALA A 85 -7.38 -4.78 -2.02
C ALA A 85 -6.26 -4.89 -3.06
N LEU A 86 -6.31 -4.07 -4.12
CA LEU A 86 -5.24 -3.99 -5.11
C LEU A 86 -3.93 -3.51 -4.49
N PHE A 87 -3.98 -2.51 -3.60
CA PHE A 87 -2.82 -2.02 -2.87
C PHE A 87 -2.18 -3.12 -2.03
N VAL A 88 -2.98 -3.83 -1.23
CA VAL A 88 -2.52 -4.95 -0.40
C VAL A 88 -1.95 -6.08 -1.25
N ALA A 89 -2.60 -6.42 -2.37
CA ALA A 89 -2.12 -7.44 -3.30
C ALA A 89 -0.77 -7.05 -3.93
N LEU A 90 -0.63 -5.79 -4.38
CA LEU A 90 0.63 -5.26 -4.91
C LEU A 90 1.73 -5.27 -3.83
N TRP A 91 1.39 -4.93 -2.60
CA TRP A 91 2.33 -4.96 -1.48
C TRP A 91 2.83 -6.37 -1.20
N GLY A 92 1.91 -7.34 -1.08
CA GLY A 92 2.23 -8.75 -0.90
C GLY A 92 3.08 -9.29 -2.05
N TYR A 93 2.73 -8.95 -3.30
CA TYR A 93 3.52 -9.28 -4.48
C TYR A 93 4.94 -8.71 -4.40
N ALA A 94 5.09 -7.41 -4.08
CA ALA A 94 6.40 -6.77 -3.98
C ALA A 94 7.28 -7.41 -2.89
N ALA A 95 6.69 -7.83 -1.77
CA ALA A 95 7.38 -8.55 -0.71
C ALA A 95 7.84 -9.94 -1.20
N ALA A 96 6.93 -10.76 -1.73
CA ALA A 96 7.25 -12.09 -2.24
C ALA A 96 8.31 -12.06 -3.34
N ASP A 97 8.17 -11.10 -4.26
CA ASP A 97 9.14 -10.87 -5.33
C ASP A 97 10.51 -10.47 -4.79
N ALA A 98 10.56 -9.60 -3.78
CA ALA A 98 11.80 -9.22 -3.11
C ALA A 98 12.44 -10.37 -2.33
N LEU A 99 11.70 -11.43 -2.01
CA LEU A 99 12.28 -12.66 -1.45
C LEU A 99 12.86 -13.55 -2.55
N MET A 100 12.14 -13.72 -3.66
CA MET A 100 12.47 -14.66 -4.75
C MET A 100 13.53 -14.14 -5.74
N ALA A 101 13.61 -12.82 -5.94
CA ALA A 101 14.57 -12.22 -6.87
C ALA A 101 16.02 -12.61 -6.52
N ARG A 102 16.83 -12.95 -7.51
CA ARG A 102 18.23 -13.29 -7.27
C ARG A 102 18.99 -12.01 -6.91
N VAL A 103 19.82 -12.08 -5.88
CA VAL A 103 20.76 -10.99 -5.58
C VAL A 103 21.86 -11.13 -6.63
N PRO A 104 22.09 -10.14 -7.52
CA PRO A 104 23.18 -10.22 -8.47
C PRO A 104 24.47 -10.45 -7.68
N ALA A 105 25.24 -11.48 -8.07
CA ALA A 105 26.55 -11.72 -7.48
C ALA A 105 27.36 -10.43 -7.60
N GLU A 106 28.02 -10.02 -6.53
CA GLU A 106 28.97 -8.92 -6.58
C GLU A 106 29.92 -9.20 -7.75
N GLU A 107 29.83 -8.41 -8.81
CA GLU A 107 30.95 -8.24 -9.72
C GLU A 107 32.05 -7.65 -8.84
N ASN A 108 32.97 -8.53 -8.45
CA ASN A 108 34.20 -8.19 -7.76
C ASN A 108 34.87 -7.07 -8.56
N LEU A 109 34.79 -5.85 -8.04
CA LEU A 109 35.60 -4.71 -8.41
C LEU A 109 36.37 -4.28 -7.17
#